data_AF-A0A3D5E1P8-F1
#
_entry.id   AF-A0A3D5E1P8-F1
#
_cell.length_a   1.000
_cell.length_b   1.000
_cell.length_c   1.000
_cell.angle_alpha   90.00
_cell.angle_beta   90.00
_cell.angle_gamma   90.00
#
_symmetry.space_group_name_H-M   'P 1'
#
loop_
_entity.id
_entity.type
_entity.pdbx_description
1 polymer ?
#
loop_
_entity_poly.entity_id
_entity_poly.type
_entity_poly.pdbx_seq_one_letter_code
_entity_poly.pdbx_strand_id
1 'polypeptide(L)'
;MRTSGGDVTSKPTVESLGIDAAALSWQRSGDGEGAIEVAFAGGPDGPAGEWVLMRVAGDPAERILVYDRHEWECFLDGVRKGEFDDALG
;
A
#
# COMPACT_ATOMS: atom_id res chain seq x y z
N MET A 1 16.96 28.35 -1.38
CA MET A 1 17.08 27.19 -2.29
C MET A 1 17.27 25.96 -1.42
N ARG A 2 16.18 25.25 -1.09
CA ARG A 2 16.28 23.96 -0.39
C ARG A 2 16.39 22.91 -1.47
N THR A 3 17.55 22.26 -1.54
CA THR A 3 17.83 21.14 -2.44
C THR A 3 17.02 19.94 -1.98
N SER A 4 15.88 19.68 -2.63
CA SER A 4 15.22 18.39 -2.61
C SER A 4 16.01 17.44 -3.53
N GLY A 5 17.14 16.94 -3.02
CA GLY A 5 17.81 15.80 -3.59
C GLY A 5 16.99 14.57 -3.26
N GLY A 6 16.15 14.13 -4.20
CA GLY A 6 15.53 12.81 -4.16
C GLY A 6 16.64 11.78 -4.27
N ASP A 7 17.08 11.27 -3.12
CA ASP A 7 17.74 9.98 -3.07
C ASP A 7 16.73 8.98 -3.64
N VAL A 8 17.09 8.24 -4.68
CA VAL A 8 16.28 7.12 -5.17
C VAL A 8 16.41 6.00 -4.13
N THR A 9 15.81 6.22 -2.97
CA THR A 9 15.59 5.19 -1.97
C THR A 9 14.66 4.18 -2.64
N SER A 10 15.13 2.95 -2.83
CA SER A 10 14.27 1.87 -3.32
C SER A 10 13.00 1.82 -2.49
N LYS A 11 11.85 1.64 -3.14
CA LYS A 11 10.55 1.56 -2.46
C LYS A 11 10.63 0.53 -1.33
N PRO A 12 10.24 0.86 -0.10
CA PRO A 12 10.38 -0.04 1.03
C PRO A 12 9.50 -1.27 0.86
N THR A 13 9.98 -2.40 1.38
CA THR A 13 9.20 -3.63 1.54
C THR A 13 8.65 -3.74 2.96
N VAL A 14 7.68 -4.62 3.15
CA VAL A 14 7.11 -4.97 4.45
C VAL A 14 8.20 -5.38 5.45
N GLU A 15 9.14 -6.21 5.01
CA GLU A 15 10.26 -6.70 5.82
C GLU A 15 11.21 -5.58 6.20
N SER A 16 11.53 -4.68 5.25
CA SER A 16 12.44 -3.55 5.51
C SER A 16 11.88 -2.56 6.53
N LEU A 17 10.54 -2.48 6.64
CA LEU A 17 9.83 -1.66 7.62
C LEU A 17 9.60 -2.40 8.94
N GLY A 18 9.91 -3.70 9.04
CA GLY A 18 9.65 -4.51 10.23
C GLY A 18 8.16 -4.72 10.51
N ILE A 19 7.32 -4.68 9.47
CA ILE A 19 5.87 -4.86 9.60
C ILE A 19 5.54 -6.35 9.61
N ASP A 20 4.84 -6.82 10.65
CA ASP A 20 4.21 -8.14 10.62
C ASP A 20 2.84 -8.05 9.93
N ALA A 21 2.81 -8.39 8.64
CA ALA A 21 1.59 -8.32 7.83
C ALA A 21 0.47 -9.25 8.34
N ALA A 22 0.80 -10.33 9.04
CA ALA A 22 -0.21 -11.26 9.59
C ALA A 22 -0.90 -10.69 10.83
N ALA A 23 -0.25 -9.79 11.55
CA ALA A 23 -0.80 -9.11 12.73
C ALA A 23 -1.67 -7.89 12.39
N LEU A 24 -1.65 -7.43 11.13
CA LEU A 24 -2.41 -6.26 10.71
C LEU A 24 -3.92 -6.51 10.65
N SER A 25 -4.69 -5.47 10.95
CA SER A 25 -6.13 -5.46 10.77
C SER A 25 -6.48 -5.08 9.31
N TRP A 26 -6.71 -6.08 8.48
CA TRP A 26 -7.04 -5.91 7.06
C TRP A 26 -8.52 -5.58 6.84
N GLN A 27 -8.78 -4.50 6.11
CA GLN A 27 -10.10 -4.14 5.58
C GLN A 27 -10.27 -4.77 4.20
N ARG A 28 -11.38 -5.48 3.98
CA ARG A 28 -11.62 -6.22 2.73
C ARG A 28 -12.73 -5.55 1.92
N SER A 29 -12.59 -5.53 0.60
CA SER A 29 -13.63 -5.04 -0.32
C SER A 29 -14.79 -6.02 -0.52
N GLY A 30 -14.65 -7.27 -0.08
CA GLY A 30 -15.64 -8.33 -0.17
C GLY A 30 -15.13 -9.65 0.46
N ASP A 31 -15.96 -10.70 0.42
CA ASP A 31 -15.69 -11.96 1.15
C ASP A 31 -14.93 -13.02 0.33
N GLY A 32 -14.83 -12.83 -1.00
CA GLY A 32 -14.28 -13.82 -1.93
C GLY A 32 -12.79 -13.66 -2.25
N GLU A 33 -12.25 -14.69 -2.91
CA GLU A 33 -10.95 -14.63 -3.59
C GLU A 33 -10.90 -13.46 -4.57
N GLY A 34 -9.74 -12.82 -4.69
CA GLY A 34 -9.58 -11.64 -5.54
C GLY A 34 -10.10 -10.33 -4.92
N ALA A 35 -10.70 -10.36 -3.72
CA ALA A 35 -11.04 -9.13 -2.99
C ALA A 35 -9.77 -8.31 -2.69
N ILE A 36 -9.87 -6.99 -2.80
CA ILE A 36 -8.78 -6.10 -2.42
C ILE A 36 -8.81 -5.95 -0.89
N GLU A 37 -7.63 -6.08 -0.29
CA GLU A 37 -7.44 -5.90 1.14
C GLU A 37 -6.48 -4.76 1.40
N VAL A 38 -6.83 -3.87 2.34
CA VAL A 38 -6.01 -2.71 2.74
C VAL A 38 -5.79 -2.72 4.25
N ALA A 39 -4.57 -2.43 4.68
CA ALA A 39 -4.23 -2.22 6.08
C ALA A 39 -3.38 -0.97 6.26
N PHE A 40 -3.54 -0.32 7.41
CA PHE A 40 -2.74 0.85 7.80
C PHE A 40 -1.71 0.42 8.84
N ALA A 41 -0.46 0.81 8.64
CA ALA A 41 0.64 0.53 9.56
C ALA A 41 1.38 1.82 9.96
N GLY A 42 1.83 1.87 11.21
CA GLY A 42 2.43 3.05 11.83
C GLY A 42 1.81 3.33 13.20
N GLY A 43 2.35 4.32 13.91
CA GLY A 43 1.91 4.68 15.26
C GLY A 43 3.00 4.48 16.32
N PRO A 44 2.67 4.66 17.63
CA PRO A 44 3.66 4.69 18.72
C PRO A 44 4.51 3.42 18.82
N ASP A 45 3.91 2.27 18.52
CA ASP A 45 4.54 0.94 18.60
C ASP A 45 4.84 0.35 17.20
N GLY A 46 4.64 1.13 16.14
CA GLY A 46 4.79 0.72 14.74
C GLY A 46 6.06 1.26 14.07
N PRO A 47 6.26 0.96 12.77
CA PRO A 47 7.32 1.61 12.00
C PRO A 47 7.16 3.13 12.00
N ALA A 48 8.28 3.84 11.88
CA ALA A 48 8.26 5.28 11.70
C ALA A 48 7.52 5.63 10.39
N GLY A 49 6.57 6.57 10.47
CA GLY A 49 5.76 7.01 9.34
C GLY A 49 4.37 6.36 9.27
N GLU A 50 3.57 6.85 8.33
CA GLU A 50 2.23 6.34 8.01
C GLU A 50 2.30 5.56 6.69
N TRP A 51 1.99 4.27 6.75
CA TRP A 51 2.07 3.35 5.63
C TRP A 51 0.70 2.73 5.32
N VAL A 52 0.42 2.55 4.04
CA VAL A 52 -0.76 1.83 3.55
C VAL A 52 -0.28 0.59 2.80
N LEU A 53 -0.80 -0.57 3.19
CA LEU A 53 -0.49 -1.84 2.56
C LEU A 53 -1.72 -2.31 1.79
N MET A 54 -1.52 -2.78 0.57
CA MET A 54 -2.59 -3.32 -0.28
C MET A 54 -2.20 -4.68 -0.83
N ARG A 55 -3.13 -5.65 -0.78
CA ARG A 55 -2.94 -6.98 -1.35
C ARG A 55 -4.24 -7.51 -1.96
N VAL A 56 -4.13 -8.63 -2.66
CA VAL A 56 -5.27 -9.36 -3.21
C VAL A 56 -5.50 -10.62 -2.36
N ALA A 57 -6.73 -10.82 -1.92
CA ALA A 57 -7.15 -12.02 -1.19
C ALA A 57 -6.81 -13.27 -2.00
N GLY A 58 -6.05 -14.17 -1.36
CA GLY A 58 -5.57 -15.45 -1.89
C GLY A 58 -4.69 -15.38 -3.13
N ASP A 59 -4.00 -14.26 -3.35
CA ASP A 59 -2.86 -14.24 -4.27
C ASP A 59 -1.81 -15.29 -3.83
N PRO A 60 -1.52 -16.33 -4.63
CA PRO A 60 -0.60 -17.39 -4.23
C PRO A 60 0.85 -16.91 -4.11
N ALA A 61 1.16 -15.75 -4.69
CA ALA A 61 2.45 -15.09 -4.55
C ALA A 61 2.53 -14.17 -3.31
N GLU A 62 1.43 -14.02 -2.56
CA GLU A 62 1.32 -13.22 -1.34
C GLU A 62 1.87 -11.79 -1.50
N ARG A 63 1.66 -11.17 -2.66
CA ARG A 63 2.23 -9.85 -2.96
C ARG A 63 1.54 -8.78 -2.14
N ILE A 64 2.35 -7.89 -1.57
CA ILE A 64 1.89 -6.71 -0.83
C ILE A 64 2.51 -5.47 -1.46
N LEU A 65 1.66 -4.55 -1.89
CA LEU A 65 2.04 -3.22 -2.32
C LEU A 65 2.09 -2.31 -1.10
N VAL A 66 3.21 -1.60 -0.93
CA VAL A 66 3.43 -0.66 0.17
C VAL A 66 3.30 0.75 -0.38
N TYR A 67 2.59 1.63 0.29
CA TYR A 67 2.47 3.04 -0.09
C TYR A 67 2.81 3.90 1.12
N ASP A 68 3.60 4.95 0.91
CA ASP A 68 3.56 6.06 1.84
C ASP A 68 2.26 6.86 1.66
N ARG A 69 2.02 7.83 2.55
CA ARG A 69 0.83 8.67 2.49
C ARG A 69 0.70 9.44 1.17
N HIS A 70 1.79 9.99 0.64
CA HIS A 70 1.75 10.79 -0.58
C HIS A 70 1.44 9.92 -1.81
N GLU A 71 2.10 8.77 -1.93
CA GLU A 71 1.84 7.79 -2.98
C GLU A 71 0.38 7.29 -2.92
N TRP A 72 -0.15 7.05 -1.72
CA TRP A 72 -1.54 6.64 -1.54
C TRP A 72 -2.54 7.72 -1.97
N GLU A 73 -2.29 8.98 -1.60
CA GLU A 73 -3.11 10.11 -2.03
C GLU A 73 -3.12 10.26 -3.56
N CYS A 74 -1.96 10.14 -4.21
CA CYS A 74 -1.84 10.14 -5.67
C CYS A 74 -2.56 8.96 -6.32
N PHE A 75 -2.42 7.75 -5.77
CA PHE A 75 -3.11 6.56 -6.27
C PHE A 75 -4.64 6.76 -6.23
N LEU A 76 -5.18 7.24 -5.11
CA LEU A 76 -6.61 7.50 -4.97
C LEU A 76 -7.11 8.62 -5.89
N ASP A 77 -6.29 9.63 -6.16
CA ASP A 77 -6.62 10.68 -7.13
C ASP A 77 -6.74 10.10 -8.55
N GLY A 78 -5.80 9.25 -8.97
CA GLY A 78 -5.86 8.53 -10.25
C GLY A 78 -7.11 7.64 -10.38
N VAL A 79 -7.43 6.85 -9.34
CA VAL A 79 -8.65 6.04 -9.29
C VAL A 79 -9.90 6.90 -9.46
N ARG A 80 -10.00 8.04 -8.77
CA ARG A 80 -11.17 8.95 -8.91
C ARG A 80 -11.30 9.57 -10.29
N LYS A 81 -10.19 9.67 -11.02
CA LYS A 81 -10.15 10.19 -12.40
C LYS A 81 -10.39 9.11 -13.45
N GLY A 82 -10.62 7.86 -13.05
CA GLY A 82 -10.88 6.75 -13.97
C GLY A 82 -9.64 6.22 -14.67
N GLU A 83 -8.43 6.45 -14.13
CA GLU A 83 -7.17 5.98 -14.76
C GLU A 83 -7.12 4.45 -14.94
N PHE A 84 -7.97 3.70 -14.24
CA PHE A 84 -8.04 2.24 -14.28
C PHE A 84 -9.30 1.69 -14.97
N ASP A 85 -10.17 2.56 -15.50
CA ASP A 85 -11.44 2.15 -16.11
C ASP A 85 -11.22 1.46 -17.48
N ASP A 86 -10.11 1.77 -18.15
CA ASP A 86 -9.75 1.23 -19.46
C ASP A 86 -9.20 -0.21 -19.42
N ALA A 87 -9.00 -0.80 -18.22
CA ALA A 87 -8.43 -2.13 -18.05
C ALA A 87 -9.34 -3.29 -18.53
N LEU A 88 -10.52 -2.97 -19.10
CA LEU A 88 -11.48 -3.94 -19.66
C LEU A 88 -11.27 -4.20 -21.17
N GLY A 89 -10.08 -3.93 -21.72
CA GLY A 89 -9.71 -4.23 -23.10
C GLY A 89 -9.68 -5.73 -23.43
#